data_AF-A0A392SFF2-F1
#
_entry.id   AF-A0A392SFF2-F1
#
_cell.length_a   1.000
_cell.length_b   1.000
_cell.length_c   1.000
_cell.angle_alpha   90.00
_cell.angle_beta   90.00
_cell.angle_gamma   90.00
#
_symmetry.space_group_name_H-M   'P 1'
#
loop_
_entity.id
_entity.type
_entity.pdbx_description
1 polymer ?
#
loop_
_entity_poly.entity_id
_entity_poly.type
_entity_poly.pdbx_seq_one_letter_code
_entity_poly.pdbx_strand_id
1 'polypeptide(L)' 'MVRPTVEDFQFRTLSVMDEGSLVKPFSVEEVKAAVWDNEVNFGFNFGFLKEFWSEMQGDIM' A
#
# COMPACT_ATOMS: atom_id res chain seq x y z
N MET A 1 28.67 14.26 19.22
CA MET A 1 28.10 14.38 17.86
C MET A 1 26.62 14.69 18.04
N VAL A 2 26.15 15.85 17.60
CA VAL A 2 24.75 16.28 17.78
C VAL A 2 23.88 15.55 16.75
N ARG A 3 22.74 15.01 17.19
CA ARG A 3 21.77 14.37 16.29
C ARG A 3 21.15 15.47 15.40
N PRO A 4 21.17 15.35 14.07
CA PRO A 4 20.50 16.30 13.21
C PRO A 4 19.01 16.34 13.55
N THR A 5 18.50 17.52 13.91
CA THR A 5 17.08 17.78 14.16
C THR A 5 16.43 18.39 12.92
N VAL A 6 15.11 18.21 12.81
CA VAL A 6 14.33 18.63 11.64
C VAL A 6 13.76 20.05 11.80
N GLU A 7 14.28 20.82 12.77
CA GLU A 7 13.69 22.09 13.23
C GLU A 7 13.70 23.20 12.15
N ASP A 8 14.62 23.16 11.20
CA ASP A 8 14.72 24.16 10.11
C ASP A 8 14.04 23.71 8.79
N PHE A 9 13.37 22.56 8.75
CA PHE A 9 12.70 22.10 7.54
C PHE A 9 11.28 22.66 7.46
N GLN A 10 11.07 23.58 6.53
CA GLN A 10 9.72 23.93 6.08
C GLN A 10 9.21 22.90 5.08
N PHE A 11 8.41 21.94 5.55
CA PHE A 11 7.68 21.05 4.66
C PHE A 11 6.49 21.79 4.07
N ARG A 12 6.25 21.60 2.76
CA ARG A 12 5.02 22.07 2.13
C ARG A 12 3.87 21.23 2.66
N THR A 13 2.82 21.90 3.16
CA THR A 13 1.57 21.25 3.52
C THR A 13 0.73 21.05 2.26
N LEU A 14 0.11 19.87 2.15
CA LEU A 14 -0.79 19.57 1.06
C LEU A 14 -2.09 20.35 1.21
N SER A 15 -2.62 20.89 0.11
CA SER A 15 -3.98 21.39 0.13
C SER A 15 -4.97 20.22 0.10
N VAL A 16 -6.21 20.44 0.54
CA VAL A 16 -7.29 19.44 0.46
C VAL A 16 -7.52 18.96 -0.98
N MET A 17 -7.24 19.82 -1.97
CA MET A 17 -7.34 19.48 -3.39
C MET A 17 -6.19 18.57 -3.85
N ASP A 18 -4.99 18.73 -3.29
CA ASP A 18 -3.83 17.91 -3.63
C ASP A 18 -3.93 16.50 -3.02
N GLU A 19 -4.63 16.37 -1.88
CA GLU A 19 -4.81 15.11 -1.16
C GLU A 19 -5.36 13.99 -2.06
N GLY A 20 -6.41 14.29 -2.83
CA GLY A 20 -7.01 13.32 -3.75
C GLY A 20 -6.08 12.90 -4.89
N SER A 21 -5.15 13.77 -5.30
CA SER A 21 -4.20 13.49 -6.39
C SER A 21 -3.02 12.61 -5.94
N LEU A 22 -2.80 12.50 -4.63
CA LEU A 22 -1.72 11.68 -4.06
C LEU A 22 -2.15 10.24 -3.79
N VAL A 23 -3.45 9.96 -3.82
CA VAL A 23 -3.97 8.61 -3.72
C VAL A 23 -3.99 8.00 -5.12
N LYS A 24 -3.03 7.11 -5.39
CA LYS A 24 -3.05 6.25 -6.58
C LYS A 24 -3.71 4.91 -6.22
N PRO A 25 -4.85 4.54 -6.82
CA PRO A 25 -5.40 3.20 -6.66
C PRO A 25 -4.41 2.15 -7.15
N PHE A 26 -4.35 1.01 -6.47
CA PHE A 26 -3.55 -0.12 -6.92
C PHE A 26 -4.18 -0.74 -8.17
N SER A 27 -3.35 -1.21 -9.10
CA SER A 27 -3.82 -2.06 -10.19
C SER A 27 -4.01 -3.50 -9.72
N VAL A 28 -4.82 -4.26 -10.45
CA VAL A 28 -5.04 -5.69 -10.20
C VAL A 28 -3.71 -6.45 -10.22
N GLU A 29 -2.81 -6.08 -11.11
CA GLU A 29 -1.48 -6.69 -11.27
C GLU A 29 -0.58 -6.36 -10.07
N GLU A 30 -0.58 -5.11 -9.58
CA GLU A 30 0.15 -4.69 -8.39
C GLU A 30 -0.32 -5.50 -7.16
N VAL A 31 -1.64 -5.65 -6.99
CA VAL A 31 -2.21 -6.44 -5.88
C VAL A 31 -1.90 -7.93 -6.02
N LYS A 32 -2.01 -8.50 -7.23
CA LYS A 32 -1.66 -9.92 -7.48
C LYS A 32 -0.20 -10.21 -7.19
N ALA A 33 0.72 -9.35 -7.61
CA ALA A 33 2.14 -9.50 -7.31
C ALA A 33 2.38 -9.52 -5.80
N ALA A 34 1.74 -8.62 -5.04
CA ALA A 34 1.86 -8.59 -3.59
C ALA A 34 1.32 -9.87 -2.91
N VAL A 35 0.27 -10.50 -3.45
CA VAL A 35 -0.29 -11.75 -2.92
C VAL A 35 0.59 -12.96 -3.29
N TRP A 36 1.15 -12.99 -4.50
CA TRP A 36 1.92 -14.14 -5.00
C TRP A 36 3.39 -14.14 -4.59
N ASP A 37 4.05 -12.98 -4.63
CA ASP A 37 5.50 -12.86 -4.42
C ASP A 37 5.86 -12.71 -2.95
N ASN A 38 4.88 -12.56 -2.07
CA ASN A 38 5.10 -12.43 -0.64
C ASN A 38 5.05 -13.79 0.06
N GLU A 39 6.22 -14.35 0.29
CA GLU A 39 6.44 -15.62 1.00
C GLU A 39 6.36 -15.46 2.53
N VAL A 40 6.10 -14.25 3.04
CA VAL A 40 6.10 -13.95 4.47
C VAL A 40 4.72 -14.23 5.08
N ASN A 41 4.70 -15.15 6.04
CA ASN A 41 3.48 -15.62 6.69
C ASN A 41 3.07 -14.65 7.82
N PHE A 42 2.28 -13.61 7.50
CA PHE A 42 1.85 -12.56 8.44
C PHE A 42 0.72 -13.00 9.40
N GLY A 43 0.61 -14.29 9.72
CA GLY A 43 -0.52 -14.83 10.50
C GLY A 43 -1.83 -14.93 9.71
N PHE A 44 -1.79 -14.56 8.43
CA PHE A 44 -2.84 -14.75 7.44
C PHE A 44 -2.25 -15.54 6.26
N ASN A 45 -2.96 -16.57 5.80
CA ASN A 45 -2.48 -17.44 4.74
C ASN A 45 -2.89 -16.86 3.38
N PHE A 46 -1.93 -16.30 2.64
CA PHE A 46 -2.16 -15.83 1.27
C PHE A 46 -2.67 -16.93 0.34
N GLY A 47 -2.44 -18.21 0.66
CA GLY A 47 -3.02 -19.36 -0.03
C GLY A 47 -4.55 -19.29 -0.16
N PHE A 48 -5.26 -18.77 0.86
CA PHE A 48 -6.71 -18.55 0.76
C PHE A 48 -7.05 -17.49 -0.30
N LEU A 49 -6.35 -16.35 -0.28
CA LEU A 49 -6.53 -15.30 -1.30
C LEU A 49 -6.12 -15.78 -2.70
N LYS A 50 -5.13 -16.67 -2.80
CA LYS A 50 -4.68 -17.27 -4.06
C LYS A 50 -5.74 -18.21 -4.63
N GLU A 51 -6.34 -19.04 -3.77
CA GLU A 51 -7.35 -20.04 -4.13
C GLU A 51 -8.68 -19.41 -4.53
N PHE A 52 -9.13 -18.39 -3.80
CA PHE A 52 -10.43 -17.72 -4.00
C PHE A 52 -10.31 -16.35 -4.66
N TRP A 53 -9.24 -16.12 -5.43
CA TRP A 53 -8.99 -14.81 -6.05
C TRP A 53 -10.16 -14.36 -6.93
N SER A 54 -10.77 -15.27 -7.71
CA SER A 54 -11.90 -14.95 -8.59
C SER A 54 -13.12 -14.40 -7.84
N GLU A 55 -13.36 -14.91 -6.64
CA GLU A 55 -14.48 -14.53 -5.80
C GLU A 55 -14.19 -13.25 -5.02
N MET A 56 -12.93 -13.05 -4.60
CA MET A 56 -12.55 -11.95 -3.71
C MET A 56 -12.03 -10.70 -4.43
N GLN A 57 -11.63 -10.80 -5.70
CA GLN A 57 -11.05 -9.67 -6.42
C GLN A 57 -11.96 -8.44 -6.42
N GLY A 58 -13.29 -8.63 -6.51
CA GLY A 58 -14.24 -7.51 -6.49
C GLY A 58 -14.36 -6.80 -5.15
N ASP A 59 -14.06 -7.47 -4.03
CA ASP A 59 -14.09 -6.88 -2.70
C ASP A 59 -12.73 -6.25 -2.30
N ILE A 60 -11.65 -6.69 -2.96
CA ILE A 60 -10.28 -6.21 -2.73
C ILE A 60 -9.99 -4.92 -3.51
N MET A 61 -10.63 -4.75 -4.67
CA MET A 61 -10.46 -3.61 -5.58
C MET A 61 -11.53 -2.55 -5.36
#